data_AF-A0A6P6NE69-F1
#
_entry.id   AF-A0A6P6NE69-F1
#
_cell.length_a   1.000
_cell.length_b   1.000
_cell.length_c   1.000
_cell.angle_alpha   90.00
_cell.angle_beta   90.00
_cell.angle_gamma   90.00
#
_symmetry.space_group_name_H-M   'P 1'
#
loop_
_entity.id
_entity.type
_entity.pdbx_description
1 polymer ?
#
loop_
_entity_poly.entity_id
_entity_poly.type
_entity_poly.pdbx_seq_one_letter_code
_entity_poly.pdbx_strand_id
1 'polypeptide(L)'
;MDNFSCDLFEVSHIRTIYHMFIAVLILFIFSTLVVDFIDEGRLVLEFDLLVYAFGQFPLVVVTWMWMFLSTLVVPYVLLSVWASVFLGLMDSTYVVLKNGLPPASCFILILEQVLGCLFYAYYIFVRLCIPQFRSISVQLFDLRAMVLCVFNSILPGVLVLFLAFFSFLHCSLNAFAEMLRFGDRMFYKDWWNSTSFANYYRTWNVVVHDWLYYYVYRDFLWMTQNRFHAAAMLVVFTVSAVVHEYVLAICFGFFYPVMFCLFMCVGSKNLIYYNYMSLLKKNKPRIVLAG
;
A
#
# COMPACT_ATOMS: atom_id res chain seq x y z
N MET A 1 -0.70 19.37 -12.78
CA MET A 1 -1.45 19.19 -11.53
C MET A 1 -0.54 18.34 -10.67
N ASP A 2 0.20 19.02 -9.80
CA ASP A 2 1.26 18.41 -9.01
C ASP A 2 0.66 17.57 -7.88
N ASN A 3 1.46 16.64 -7.35
CA ASN A 3 0.95 15.69 -6.36
C ASN A 3 0.70 16.40 -5.03
N PHE A 4 -0.43 16.14 -4.37
CA PHE A 4 -0.89 16.84 -3.15
C PHE A 4 0.17 16.91 -2.04
N SER A 5 0.99 15.87 -1.88
CA SER A 5 2.10 15.92 -0.91
C SER A 5 3.32 16.71 -1.36
N CYS A 6 3.60 16.80 -2.65
CA CYS A 6 4.71 17.64 -3.13
C CYS A 6 4.45 19.10 -2.78
N ASP A 7 3.22 19.57 -3.00
CA ASP A 7 2.76 20.91 -2.59
C ASP A 7 2.81 21.07 -1.06
N LEU A 8 2.51 20.00 -0.32
CA LEU A 8 2.55 19.99 1.14
C LEU A 8 3.99 20.07 1.70
N PHE A 9 4.99 19.51 1.01
CA PHE A 9 6.40 19.59 1.41
C PHE A 9 7.02 20.98 1.17
N GLU A 10 6.35 21.85 0.40
CA GLU A 10 6.73 23.26 0.30
C GLU A 10 6.51 23.99 1.64
N VAL A 11 5.50 23.58 2.42
CA VAL A 11 5.20 24.14 3.74
C VAL A 11 6.34 23.85 4.72
N SER A 12 6.88 24.91 5.31
CA SER A 12 8.05 24.86 6.19
C SER A 12 7.90 23.87 7.36
N HIS A 13 6.71 23.78 7.97
CA HIS A 13 6.45 22.87 9.08
C HIS A 13 6.52 21.39 8.71
N ILE A 14 6.04 21.02 7.52
CA ILE A 14 6.05 19.62 7.04
C ILE A 14 7.45 19.21 6.64
N ARG A 15 8.21 20.13 6.04
CA ARG A 15 9.64 19.95 5.77
C ARG A 15 10.44 19.72 7.05
N THR A 16 10.11 20.41 8.13
CA THR A 16 10.72 20.14 9.45
C THR A 16 10.44 18.72 9.92
N ILE A 17 9.21 18.23 9.81
CA ILE A 17 8.86 16.84 10.17
C ILE A 17 9.67 15.85 9.33
N TYR A 18 9.79 16.08 8.03
CA TYR A 18 10.63 15.27 7.14
C TYR A 18 12.09 15.23 7.61
N HIS A 19 12.68 16.38 7.93
CA HIS A 19 14.03 16.46 8.48
C HIS A 19 14.16 15.80 9.86
N MET A 20 13.12 15.82 10.69
CA MET A 20 13.10 15.08 11.96
C MET A 20 13.17 13.57 11.73
N PHE A 21 12.42 13.02 10.76
CA PHE A 21 12.52 11.60 10.40
C PHE A 21 13.91 11.25 9.87
N ILE A 22 14.52 12.10 9.05
CA ILE A 22 15.92 11.91 8.61
C ILE A 22 16.88 11.94 9.79
N ALA A 23 16.72 12.88 10.73
CA ALA A 23 17.57 12.96 11.92
C ALA A 23 17.44 11.70 12.79
N VAL A 24 16.24 11.17 12.95
CA VAL A 24 15.99 9.90 13.66
C VAL A 24 16.64 8.72 12.93
N LEU A 25 16.61 8.69 11.59
CA LEU A 25 17.33 7.69 10.80
C LEU A 25 18.83 7.74 11.07
N ILE A 26 19.43 8.94 10.97
CA ILE A 26 20.87 9.15 11.23
C ILE A 26 21.22 8.72 12.65
N LEU A 27 20.37 9.02 13.63
CA LEU A 27 20.54 8.59 15.01
C LEU A 27 20.49 7.07 15.15
N PHE A 28 19.57 6.38 14.47
CA PHE A 28 19.51 4.91 14.48
C PHE A 28 20.73 4.27 13.81
N ILE A 29 21.21 4.84 12.69
CA ILE A 29 22.45 4.39 12.02
C ILE A 29 23.61 4.56 12.99
N PHE A 30 23.78 5.74 13.57
CA PHE A 30 24.87 6.03 14.49
C PHE A 30 24.82 5.16 15.74
N SER A 31 23.66 5.03 16.38
CA SER A 31 23.43 4.15 17.52
C SER A 31 23.79 2.70 17.19
N THR A 32 23.43 2.24 15.99
CA THR A 32 23.78 0.88 15.55
C THR A 32 25.28 0.72 15.39
N LEU A 33 25.94 1.62 14.67
CA LEU A 33 27.39 1.60 14.47
C LEU A 33 28.14 1.65 15.80
N VAL A 34 27.65 2.42 16.77
CA VAL A 34 28.25 2.52 18.11
C VAL A 34 28.10 1.21 18.89
N VAL A 35 26.91 0.59 18.90
CA VAL A 35 26.72 -0.70 19.57
C VAL A 35 27.59 -1.78 18.93
N ASP A 36 27.59 -1.87 17.60
CA ASP A 36 28.39 -2.86 16.88
C ASP A 36 29.90 -2.63 17.11
N PHE A 37 30.34 -1.37 17.20
CA PHE A 37 31.73 -1.03 17.55
C PHE A 37 32.09 -1.40 18.99
N ILE A 38 31.16 -1.27 19.96
CA ILE A 38 31.37 -1.64 21.35
C ILE A 38 31.42 -3.16 21.52
N ASP A 39 30.51 -3.89 20.86
CA ASP A 39 30.37 -5.33 21.01
C ASP A 39 31.50 -6.11 20.32
N GLU A 40 31.87 -5.73 19.08
CA GLU A 40 32.83 -6.48 18.25
C GLU A 40 34.24 -5.84 18.19
N GLY A 41 34.39 -4.59 18.67
CA GLY A 41 35.65 -3.84 18.59
C GLY A 41 36.09 -3.45 17.17
N ARG A 42 35.26 -3.70 16.15
CA ARG A 42 35.45 -3.33 14.74
C ARG A 42 34.11 -2.90 14.13
N LEU A 43 34.15 -1.98 13.16
CA LEU A 43 32.97 -1.59 12.36
C LEU A 43 32.66 -2.70 11.34
N VAL A 44 32.05 -3.79 11.79
CA VAL A 44 31.50 -4.83 10.90
C VAL A 44 30.01 -4.56 10.74
N LEU A 45 29.63 -3.91 9.64
CA LEU A 45 28.23 -3.80 9.25
C LEU A 45 27.77 -5.16 8.73
N GLU A 46 27.23 -6.01 9.60
CA GLU A 46 26.60 -7.27 9.20
C GLU A 46 25.26 -6.97 8.52
N PHE A 47 25.23 -7.12 7.19
CA PHE A 47 24.00 -7.01 6.39
C PHE A 47 23.31 -8.37 6.21
N ASP A 48 23.53 -9.30 7.13
CA ASP A 48 23.11 -10.70 7.00
C ASP A 48 21.61 -10.86 6.82
N LEU A 49 20.80 -10.02 7.47
CA LEU A 49 19.34 -10.03 7.27
C LEU A 49 18.95 -9.60 5.85
N LEU A 50 19.66 -8.64 5.25
CA LEU A 50 19.41 -8.22 3.86
C LEU A 50 19.87 -9.31 2.89
N VAL A 51 21.03 -9.92 3.14
CA VAL A 51 21.54 -11.05 2.34
C VAL A 51 20.60 -12.24 2.43
N TYR A 52 20.06 -12.54 3.62
CA TYR A 52 19.03 -13.56 3.81
C TYR A 52 17.74 -13.21 3.05
N ALA A 53 17.24 -11.98 3.20
CA ALA A 53 15.99 -11.55 2.56
C ALA A 53 16.07 -11.49 1.03
N PHE A 54 17.22 -11.09 0.46
CA PHE A 54 17.43 -10.92 -0.99
C PHE A 54 18.29 -12.02 -1.64
N GLY A 55 18.59 -13.11 -0.92
CA GLY A 55 19.60 -14.09 -1.33
C GLY A 55 19.39 -14.75 -2.70
N GLN A 56 18.15 -14.83 -3.19
CA GLN A 56 17.81 -15.37 -4.52
C GLN A 56 17.37 -14.31 -5.53
N PHE A 57 17.94 -13.10 -5.46
CA PHE A 57 17.59 -12.00 -6.35
C PHE A 57 17.59 -12.34 -7.86
N PRO A 58 18.57 -13.09 -8.43
CA PRO A 58 18.56 -13.42 -9.86
C PRO A 58 17.32 -14.21 -10.29
N LEU A 59 16.84 -15.14 -9.46
CA LEU A 59 15.65 -15.93 -9.73
C LEU A 59 14.40 -15.05 -9.76
N VAL A 60 14.31 -14.08 -8.85
CA VAL A 60 13.21 -13.11 -8.79
C VAL A 60 13.17 -12.28 -10.08
N VAL A 61 14.32 -11.77 -10.55
CA VAL A 61 14.40 -10.99 -11.78
C VAL A 61 13.98 -11.80 -12.99
N VAL A 62 14.46 -13.05 -13.13
CA VAL A 62 14.07 -13.93 -14.24
C VAL A 62 12.57 -14.23 -14.22
N THR A 63 12.02 -14.55 -13.05
CA THR A 63 10.59 -14.81 -12.87
C THR A 63 9.76 -13.58 -13.22
N TRP A 64 10.18 -12.40 -12.74
CA TRP A 64 9.53 -11.12 -13.05
C TRP A 64 9.53 -10.83 -14.55
N MET A 65 10.64 -11.05 -15.26
CA MET A 65 10.72 -10.84 -16.71
C MET A 65 9.71 -11.71 -17.47
N TRP A 66 9.57 -12.99 -17.09
CA TRP A 66 8.58 -13.89 -17.70
C TRP A 66 7.14 -13.49 -17.37
N MET A 67 6.86 -13.11 -16.12
CA MET A 67 5.54 -12.63 -15.70
C MET A 67 5.15 -11.32 -16.40
N PHE A 68 6.08 -10.38 -16.51
CA PHE A 68 5.88 -9.12 -17.22
C PHE A 68 5.64 -9.34 -18.71
N LEU A 69 6.43 -10.18 -19.37
CA LEU A 69 6.25 -10.47 -20.79
C LEU A 69 4.92 -11.17 -21.06
N SER A 70 4.55 -12.16 -20.24
CA SER A 70 3.27 -12.87 -20.40
C SER A 70 2.06 -11.96 -20.18
N THR A 71 2.08 -11.10 -19.15
CA THR A 71 0.99 -10.14 -18.88
C THR A 71 0.86 -9.03 -19.93
N LEU A 72 1.94 -8.69 -20.64
CA LEU A 72 1.87 -7.77 -21.79
C LEU A 72 1.34 -8.45 -23.05
N VAL A 73 1.90 -9.62 -23.41
CA VAL A 73 1.67 -10.25 -24.70
C VAL A 73 0.34 -11.00 -24.72
N VAL A 74 0.04 -11.79 -23.68
CA VAL A 74 -1.13 -12.70 -23.70
C VAL A 74 -2.45 -11.94 -23.74
N PRO A 75 -2.75 -10.96 -22.85
CA PRO A 75 -4.01 -10.22 -22.91
C PRO A 75 -4.13 -9.38 -24.19
N TYR A 76 -3.04 -8.77 -24.65
CA TYR A 76 -3.04 -8.00 -25.89
C TYR A 76 -3.37 -8.87 -27.10
N VAL A 77 -2.72 -10.04 -27.24
CA VAL A 77 -2.98 -10.97 -28.34
C VAL A 77 -4.41 -11.51 -28.26
N LEU A 78 -4.86 -11.95 -27.08
CA LEU A 78 -6.24 -12.44 -26.91
C LEU A 78 -7.29 -11.39 -27.27
N LEU A 79 -7.11 -10.15 -26.80
CA LEU A 79 -8.00 -9.03 -27.16
C LEU A 79 -7.91 -8.69 -28.65
N SER A 80 -6.72 -8.74 -29.25
CA SER A 80 -6.54 -8.47 -30.69
C SER A 80 -7.22 -9.52 -31.56
N VAL A 81 -7.15 -10.80 -31.17
CA VAL A 81 -7.81 -11.90 -31.87
C VAL A 81 -9.32 -11.80 -31.67
N TRP A 82 -9.79 -11.59 -30.45
CA TRP A 82 -11.22 -11.38 -30.16
C TRP A 82 -11.78 -10.18 -30.92
N ALA A 83 -11.06 -9.05 -30.91
CA ALA A 83 -11.41 -7.86 -31.66
C ALA A 83 -11.41 -8.14 -33.17
N SER A 84 -10.45 -8.90 -33.71
CA SER A 84 -10.42 -9.27 -35.13
C SER A 84 -11.58 -10.20 -35.52
N VAL A 85 -11.99 -11.09 -34.62
CA VAL A 85 -13.16 -11.97 -34.83
C VAL A 85 -14.46 -11.19 -34.74
N PHE A 86 -14.56 -10.21 -33.83
CA PHE A 86 -15.75 -9.38 -33.63
C PHE A 86 -15.87 -8.24 -34.67
N LEU A 87 -14.74 -7.66 -35.09
CA LEU A 87 -14.61 -6.63 -36.14
C LEU A 87 -14.47 -7.23 -37.55
N GLY A 88 -14.45 -8.54 -37.73
CA GLY A 88 -14.59 -9.20 -39.04
C GLY A 88 -15.92 -8.92 -39.77
N LEU A 89 -16.78 -8.07 -39.20
CA LEU A 89 -17.99 -7.50 -39.78
C LEU A 89 -17.91 -5.99 -40.11
N MET A 90 -16.87 -5.25 -39.70
CA MET A 90 -16.66 -3.86 -40.11
C MET A 90 -15.15 -3.51 -40.09
N ASP A 91 -14.65 -3.15 -41.26
CA ASP A 91 -13.22 -3.04 -41.57
C ASP A 91 -12.59 -1.70 -41.15
N SER A 92 -11.30 -1.76 -40.80
CA SER A 92 -10.24 -0.72 -40.80
C SER A 92 -10.41 0.56 -39.94
N THR A 93 -9.52 0.94 -39.02
CA THR A 93 -8.03 1.01 -39.07
C THR A 93 -7.46 1.43 -37.69
N TYR A 94 -6.22 1.05 -37.35
CA TYR A 94 -5.38 1.73 -36.34
C TYR A 94 -3.92 1.71 -36.75
N VAL A 95 -3.23 2.86 -36.68
CA VAL A 95 -1.77 2.94 -36.80
C VAL A 95 -1.20 4.09 -35.94
N VAL A 96 -0.03 3.80 -35.33
CA VAL A 96 1.15 4.67 -35.08
C VAL A 96 1.49 5.03 -33.61
N LEU A 97 2.64 4.47 -33.21
CA LEU A 97 3.60 4.79 -32.13
C LEU A 97 4.13 6.24 -32.13
N LYS A 98 4.65 6.76 -31.00
CA LYS A 98 6.11 6.84 -30.72
C LYS A 98 6.47 7.51 -29.38
N ASN A 99 7.61 7.04 -28.88
CA ASN A 99 8.33 7.36 -27.65
C ASN A 99 8.82 8.82 -27.54
N GLY A 100 9.03 9.26 -26.29
CA GLY A 100 9.86 10.42 -25.93
C GLY A 100 10.38 10.33 -24.49
N LEU A 101 11.67 10.06 -24.32
CA LEU A 101 12.47 10.15 -23.08
C LEU A 101 13.46 11.33 -23.24
N PRO A 102 14.01 11.97 -22.17
CA PRO A 102 14.42 11.41 -20.87
C PRO A 102 13.88 12.15 -19.61
N PRO A 103 14.12 11.62 -18.39
CA PRO A 103 14.88 12.35 -17.37
C PRO A 103 15.77 11.43 -16.49
N ALA A 104 17.06 11.31 -16.81
CA ALA A 104 18.00 10.43 -16.09
C ALA A 104 18.46 10.98 -14.72
N SER A 105 18.17 12.24 -14.39
CA SER A 105 18.62 12.91 -13.16
C SER A 105 17.73 12.69 -11.93
N CYS A 106 16.46 12.31 -12.12
CA CYS A 106 15.57 11.98 -10.99
C CYS A 106 15.78 10.53 -10.50
N PHE A 107 16.20 9.61 -11.38
CA PHE A 107 16.36 8.19 -11.06
C PHE A 107 17.36 7.93 -9.92
N ILE A 108 18.46 8.70 -9.87
CA ILE A 108 19.51 8.54 -8.86
C ILE A 108 19.02 8.97 -7.47
N LEU A 109 18.32 10.10 -7.39
CA LEU A 109 17.74 10.61 -6.13
C LEU A 109 16.60 9.73 -5.61
N ILE A 110 15.87 9.07 -6.51
CA ILE A 110 14.77 8.15 -6.18
C ILE A 110 15.31 6.82 -5.66
N LEU A 111 16.33 6.25 -6.31
CA LEU A 111 17.01 5.07 -5.80
C LEU A 111 17.56 5.34 -4.40
N GLU A 112 18.17 6.51 -4.18
CA GLU A 112 18.65 6.90 -2.85
C GLU A 112 17.53 6.98 -1.81
N GLN A 113 16.38 7.60 -2.13
CA GLN A 113 15.26 7.69 -1.18
C GLN A 113 14.60 6.34 -0.88
N VAL A 114 14.42 5.49 -1.90
CA VAL A 114 13.88 4.13 -1.72
C VAL A 114 14.87 3.26 -0.95
N LEU A 115 16.17 3.34 -1.26
CA LEU A 115 17.22 2.66 -0.49
C LEU A 115 17.28 3.17 0.95
N GLY A 116 17.22 4.49 1.17
CA GLY A 116 17.16 5.09 2.50
C GLY A 116 15.96 4.61 3.31
N CYS A 117 14.79 4.46 2.69
CA CYS A 117 13.62 3.88 3.33
C CYS A 117 13.79 2.37 3.61
N LEU A 118 14.41 1.62 2.70
CA LEU A 118 14.72 0.20 2.93
C LEU A 118 15.69 0.04 4.11
N PHE A 119 16.74 0.87 4.19
CA PHE A 119 17.65 0.89 5.33
C PHE A 119 16.96 1.32 6.62
N TYR A 120 16.06 2.31 6.58
CA TYR A 120 15.27 2.70 7.75
C TYR A 120 14.42 1.53 8.25
N ALA A 121 13.71 0.83 7.35
CA ALA A 121 12.92 -0.33 7.70
C ALA A 121 13.80 -1.44 8.31
N TYR A 122 14.96 -1.70 7.70
CA TYR A 122 15.96 -2.64 8.23
C TYR A 122 16.35 -2.31 9.68
N TYR A 123 16.70 -1.05 9.99
CA TYR A 123 17.07 -0.66 11.34
C TYR A 123 15.90 -0.74 12.34
N ILE A 124 14.67 -0.42 11.93
CA ILE A 124 13.49 -0.66 12.79
C ILE A 124 13.39 -2.14 13.13
N PHE A 125 13.51 -3.04 12.15
CA PHE A 125 13.42 -4.47 12.40
C PHE A 125 14.54 -4.96 13.31
N VAL A 126 15.79 -4.60 13.05
CA VAL A 126 16.95 -5.05 13.83
C VAL A 126 16.93 -4.52 15.25
N ARG A 127 16.65 -3.22 15.45
CA ARG A 127 16.77 -2.58 16.76
C ARG A 127 15.51 -2.66 17.61
N LEU A 128 14.31 -2.64 17.00
CA LEU A 128 13.04 -2.58 17.74
C LEU A 128 12.30 -3.92 17.72
N CYS A 129 12.27 -4.63 16.58
CA CYS A 129 11.48 -5.86 16.46
C CYS A 129 12.23 -7.11 16.96
N ILE A 130 13.45 -7.36 16.46
CA ILE A 130 14.20 -8.60 16.77
C ILE A 130 14.40 -8.83 18.27
N PRO A 131 14.91 -7.89 19.08
CA PRO A 131 15.14 -8.15 20.51
C PRO A 131 13.85 -8.43 21.28
N GLN A 132 12.75 -7.76 20.89
CA GLN A 132 11.44 -7.97 21.50
C GLN A 132 10.85 -9.35 21.15
N PHE A 133 10.85 -9.75 19.88
CA PHE A 133 10.29 -11.05 19.48
C PHE A 133 11.16 -12.23 19.93
N ARG A 134 12.49 -12.08 19.95
CA ARG A 134 13.41 -13.12 20.42
C ARG A 134 13.23 -13.39 21.91
N SER A 135 13.11 -12.35 22.74
CA SER A 135 12.90 -12.51 24.19
C SER A 135 11.56 -13.16 24.54
N ILE A 136 10.50 -12.87 23.78
CA ILE A 136 9.17 -13.44 24.00
C ILE A 136 9.07 -14.88 23.50
N SER A 137 9.77 -15.25 22.42
CA SER A 137 9.73 -16.61 21.85
C SER A 137 10.17 -17.72 22.82
N VAL A 138 10.90 -17.36 23.87
CA VAL A 138 11.43 -18.28 24.89
C VAL A 138 10.46 -18.46 26.07
N GLN A 139 9.49 -17.56 26.26
CA GLN A 139 8.53 -17.62 27.36
C GLN A 139 7.28 -18.45 27.00
N LEU A 140 6.85 -19.34 27.91
CA LEU A 140 5.58 -20.06 27.80
C LEU A 140 4.40 -19.08 27.98
N PHE A 141 3.31 -19.32 27.25
CA PHE A 141 2.17 -18.41 27.03
C PHE A 141 1.72 -17.63 28.29
N ASP A 142 1.99 -16.32 28.31
CA ASP A 142 1.51 -15.37 29.34
C ASP A 142 0.76 -14.21 28.68
N LEU A 143 -0.49 -13.96 29.14
CA LEU A 143 -1.35 -12.90 28.61
C LEU A 143 -0.78 -11.50 28.90
N ARG A 144 -0.12 -11.32 30.05
CA ARG A 144 0.53 -10.05 30.39
C ARG A 144 1.69 -9.77 29.44
N ALA A 145 2.55 -10.75 29.19
CA ALA A 145 3.63 -10.66 28.21
C ALA A 145 3.08 -10.37 26.79
N MET A 146 1.98 -11.00 26.39
CA MET A 146 1.33 -10.74 25.09
C MET A 146 0.83 -9.30 24.98
N VAL A 147 0.15 -8.77 26.00
CA VAL A 147 -0.33 -7.38 25.99
C VAL A 147 0.83 -6.39 25.93
N LEU A 148 1.89 -6.60 26.71
CA LEU A 148 3.10 -5.77 26.67
C LEU A 148 3.79 -5.84 25.29
N CYS A 149 3.80 -7.01 24.66
CA CYS A 149 4.31 -7.18 23.29
C CYS A 149 3.51 -6.33 22.29
N VAL A 150 2.18 -6.35 22.38
CA VAL A 150 1.34 -5.53 21.51
C VAL A 150 1.68 -4.06 21.69
N PHE A 151 1.73 -3.55 22.92
CA PHE A 151 2.06 -2.14 23.18
C PHE A 151 3.44 -1.73 22.68
N ASN A 152 4.48 -2.52 22.96
CA ASN A 152 5.83 -2.23 22.50
C ASN A 152 5.97 -2.33 20.97
N SER A 153 5.11 -3.11 20.31
CA SER A 153 5.08 -3.22 18.84
C SER A 153 4.34 -2.07 18.14
N ILE A 154 3.59 -1.23 18.86
CA ILE A 154 2.84 -0.12 18.26
C ILE A 154 3.80 0.90 17.64
N LEU A 155 4.84 1.31 18.36
CA LEU A 155 5.81 2.29 17.87
C LEU A 155 6.54 1.82 16.59
N PRO A 156 7.18 0.64 16.56
CA PRO A 156 7.80 0.16 15.32
C PRO A 156 6.77 -0.06 14.21
N GLY A 157 5.56 -0.53 14.54
CA GLY A 157 4.48 -0.71 13.56
C GLY A 157 4.05 0.59 12.89
N VAL A 158 3.86 1.66 13.65
CA VAL A 158 3.50 2.99 13.11
C VAL A 158 4.64 3.58 12.29
N LEU A 159 5.89 3.42 12.72
CA LEU A 159 7.05 3.88 11.95
C LEU A 159 7.17 3.14 10.61
N VAL A 160 7.01 1.80 10.60
CA VAL A 160 7.01 1.01 9.35
C VAL A 160 5.83 1.40 8.47
N LEU A 161 4.64 1.64 9.02
CA LEU A 161 3.47 2.07 8.25
C LEU A 161 3.71 3.40 7.52
N PHE A 162 4.18 4.43 8.24
CA PHE A 162 4.47 5.73 7.64
C PHE A 162 5.60 5.66 6.61
N LEU A 163 6.63 4.86 6.89
CA LEU A 163 7.75 4.65 6.00
C LEU A 163 7.36 3.89 4.73
N ALA A 164 6.54 2.85 4.84
CA ALA A 164 6.00 2.11 3.70
C ALA A 164 5.08 2.99 2.85
N PHE A 165 4.23 3.79 3.50
CA PHE A 165 3.40 4.78 2.81
C PHE A 165 4.26 5.79 2.02
N PHE A 166 5.24 6.40 2.68
CA PHE A 166 6.10 7.40 2.04
C PHE A 166 6.97 6.80 0.93
N SER A 167 7.64 5.68 1.18
CA SER A 167 8.52 5.04 0.19
C SER A 167 7.77 4.54 -1.05
N PHE A 168 6.62 3.90 -0.87
CA PHE A 168 5.88 3.31 -1.98
C PHE A 168 4.93 4.31 -2.64
N LEU A 169 3.93 4.82 -1.92
CA LEU A 169 2.87 5.67 -2.49
C LEU A 169 3.39 7.05 -2.88
N HIS A 170 4.31 7.64 -2.10
CA HIS A 170 4.86 8.94 -2.41
C HIS A 170 6.09 8.83 -3.32
N CYS A 171 7.22 8.28 -2.87
CA CYS A 171 8.46 8.31 -3.63
C CYS A 171 8.39 7.43 -4.89
N SER A 172 8.00 6.16 -4.76
CA SER A 172 8.07 5.21 -5.87
C SER A 172 7.03 5.51 -6.96
N LEU A 173 5.76 5.74 -6.61
CA LEU A 173 4.74 6.02 -7.64
C LEU A 173 4.95 7.37 -8.33
N ASN A 174 5.36 8.42 -7.61
CA ASN A 174 5.71 9.70 -8.27
C ASN A 174 6.92 9.55 -9.19
N ALA A 175 7.91 8.77 -8.78
CA ALA A 175 9.07 8.48 -9.63
C ALA A 175 8.67 7.84 -10.95
N PHE A 176 7.84 6.80 -10.91
CA PHE A 176 7.34 6.16 -12.12
C PHE A 176 6.46 7.11 -12.94
N ALA A 177 5.63 7.93 -12.29
CA ALA A 177 4.80 8.92 -12.97
C ALA A 177 5.64 9.97 -13.70
N GLU A 178 6.69 10.51 -13.07
CA GLU A 178 7.62 11.44 -13.68
C GLU A 178 8.35 10.80 -14.88
N MET A 179 8.85 9.56 -14.69
CA MET A 179 9.59 8.83 -15.71
C MET A 179 8.72 8.51 -16.94
N LEU A 180 7.47 8.13 -16.71
CA LEU A 180 6.49 7.85 -17.76
C LEU A 180 5.82 9.13 -18.31
N ARG A 181 6.19 10.31 -17.77
CA ARG A 181 5.55 11.61 -18.08
C ARG A 181 4.03 11.58 -17.88
N PHE A 182 3.59 10.80 -16.89
CA PHE A 182 2.21 10.71 -16.48
C PHE A 182 1.85 11.92 -15.61
N GLY A 183 0.85 12.69 -16.09
CA GLY A 183 0.48 13.98 -15.52
C GLY A 183 -0.50 13.88 -14.34
N ASP A 184 -1.23 12.77 -14.19
CA ASP A 184 -2.12 12.56 -13.05
C ASP A 184 -1.38 11.85 -11.92
N ARG A 185 -1.10 12.56 -10.84
CA ARG A 185 -0.26 12.06 -9.75
C ARG A 185 -1.00 11.87 -8.44
N MET A 186 -2.33 12.03 -8.42
CA MET A 186 -3.12 11.94 -7.17
C MET A 186 -3.28 10.49 -6.67
N PHE A 187 -2.19 9.88 -6.21
CA PHE A 187 -2.17 8.50 -5.69
C PHE A 187 -2.82 8.37 -4.30
N TYR A 188 -2.89 9.47 -3.55
CA TYR A 188 -3.52 9.55 -2.23
C TYR A 188 -3.96 10.98 -1.91
N LYS A 189 -4.80 11.13 -0.88
CA LYS A 189 -5.30 12.42 -0.36
C LYS A 189 -4.92 12.58 1.12
N ASP A 190 -5.44 13.61 1.79
CA ASP A 190 -5.24 13.91 3.22
C ASP A 190 -5.93 12.91 4.15
N TRP A 191 -5.55 11.64 4.03
CA TRP A 191 -6.15 10.53 4.77
C TRP A 191 -6.01 10.69 6.29
N TRP A 192 -4.99 11.40 6.76
CA TRP A 192 -4.76 11.69 8.18
C TRP A 192 -5.82 12.63 8.78
N ASN A 193 -6.54 13.41 7.97
CA ASN A 193 -7.67 14.24 8.40
C ASN A 193 -9.02 13.49 8.37
N SER A 194 -9.01 12.19 8.05
CA SER A 194 -10.25 11.41 7.93
C SER A 194 -10.93 11.20 9.27
N THR A 195 -12.17 11.69 9.39
CA THR A 195 -13.02 11.53 10.58
C THR A 195 -13.81 10.21 10.61
N SER A 196 -13.79 9.44 9.52
CA SER A 196 -14.47 8.16 9.40
C SER A 196 -13.63 7.13 8.64
N PHE A 197 -13.79 5.85 8.98
CA PHE A 197 -13.12 4.75 8.29
C PHE A 197 -13.46 4.71 6.79
N ALA A 198 -14.70 5.04 6.43
CA ALA A 198 -15.11 5.13 5.04
C ALA A 198 -14.33 6.20 4.27
N ASN A 199 -14.04 7.35 4.88
CA ASN A 199 -13.21 8.38 4.25
C ASN A 199 -11.74 7.97 4.18
N TYR A 200 -11.22 7.33 5.24
CA TYR A 200 -9.85 6.82 5.28
C TYR A 200 -9.56 5.86 4.12
N TYR A 201 -10.42 4.85 3.88
CA TYR A 201 -10.21 3.90 2.78
C TYR A 201 -10.26 4.53 1.38
N ARG A 202 -10.98 5.65 1.19
CA ARG A 202 -11.05 6.38 -0.09
C ARG A 202 -9.83 7.25 -0.36
N THR A 203 -9.13 7.65 0.69
CA THR A 203 -8.09 8.69 0.63
C THR A 203 -6.69 8.13 0.83
N TRP A 204 -6.55 6.97 1.48
CA TRP A 204 -5.26 6.33 1.76
C TRP A 204 -4.50 5.90 0.50
N ASN A 205 -5.14 5.11 -0.36
CA ASN A 205 -4.58 4.64 -1.63
C ASN A 205 -5.66 4.73 -2.69
N VAL A 206 -5.68 5.86 -3.40
CA VAL A 206 -6.71 6.20 -4.40
C VAL A 206 -6.64 5.23 -5.58
N VAL A 207 -5.45 4.78 -5.98
CA VAL A 207 -5.28 3.85 -7.11
C VAL A 207 -6.00 2.53 -6.87
N VAL A 208 -5.77 1.90 -5.72
CA VAL A 208 -6.43 0.63 -5.37
C VAL A 208 -7.91 0.84 -5.06
N HIS A 209 -8.24 1.94 -4.37
CA HIS A 209 -9.63 2.28 -4.08
C HIS A 209 -10.45 2.42 -5.38
N ASP A 210 -9.95 3.17 -6.35
CA ASP A 210 -10.67 3.43 -7.59
C ASP A 210 -10.79 2.15 -8.42
N TRP A 211 -9.75 1.32 -8.48
CA TRP A 211 -9.85 0.00 -9.12
C TRP A 211 -10.96 -0.86 -8.48
N LEU A 212 -11.01 -0.95 -7.15
CA LEU A 212 -12.05 -1.67 -6.43
C LEU A 212 -13.44 -1.04 -6.64
N TYR A 213 -13.52 0.29 -6.69
CA TYR A 213 -14.79 0.99 -6.87
C TYR A 213 -15.36 0.79 -8.28
N TYR A 214 -14.55 0.98 -9.32
CA TYR A 214 -15.03 0.90 -10.70
C TYR A 214 -15.25 -0.55 -11.14
N TYR A 215 -14.33 -1.47 -10.86
CA TYR A 215 -14.39 -2.83 -11.42
C TYR A 215 -15.04 -3.87 -10.51
N VAL A 216 -15.12 -3.62 -9.20
CA VAL A 216 -15.76 -4.57 -8.26
C VAL A 216 -17.10 -4.01 -7.79
N TYR A 217 -17.10 -2.82 -7.19
CA TYR A 217 -18.32 -2.25 -6.61
C TYR A 217 -19.38 -1.90 -7.67
N ARG A 218 -19.01 -1.11 -8.68
CA ARG A 218 -19.95 -0.65 -9.71
C ARG A 218 -20.45 -1.78 -10.60
N ASP A 219 -19.58 -2.70 -11.00
CA ASP A 219 -19.99 -3.84 -11.82
C ASP A 219 -20.91 -4.78 -11.05
N PHE A 220 -20.63 -5.04 -9.76
CA PHE A 220 -21.53 -5.81 -8.92
C PHE A 220 -22.90 -5.13 -8.73
N LEU A 221 -22.91 -3.81 -8.54
CA LEU A 221 -24.15 -3.04 -8.47
C LEU A 221 -24.94 -3.10 -9.78
N TRP A 222 -24.26 -2.97 -10.92
CA TRP A 222 -24.88 -3.07 -12.23
C TRP A 222 -25.49 -4.45 -12.47
N MET A 223 -24.76 -5.53 -12.15
CA MET A 223 -25.27 -6.90 -12.21
C MET A 223 -26.49 -7.12 -11.30
N THR A 224 -26.52 -6.47 -10.13
CA THR A 224 -27.62 -6.56 -9.16
C THR A 224 -28.72 -5.50 -9.34
N GLN A 225 -28.72 -4.78 -10.48
CA GLN A 225 -29.71 -3.76 -10.81
C GLN A 225 -29.84 -2.68 -9.72
N ASN A 226 -28.72 -2.30 -9.10
CA ASN A 226 -28.62 -1.31 -8.01
C ASN A 226 -29.46 -1.62 -6.76
N ARG A 227 -29.80 -2.89 -6.51
CA ARG A 227 -30.65 -3.26 -5.37
C ARG A 227 -29.87 -3.51 -4.08
N PHE A 228 -28.63 -4.02 -4.18
CA PHE A 228 -27.90 -4.57 -3.03
C PHE A 228 -26.60 -3.83 -2.73
N HIS A 229 -26.68 -2.54 -2.37
CA HIS A 229 -25.52 -1.73 -1.98
C HIS A 229 -24.73 -2.31 -0.80
N ALA A 230 -25.42 -2.90 0.17
CA ALA A 230 -24.78 -3.52 1.33
C ALA A 230 -23.95 -4.75 0.93
N ALA A 231 -24.51 -5.62 0.08
CA ALA A 231 -23.78 -6.78 -0.44
C ALA A 231 -22.60 -6.35 -1.30
N ALA A 232 -22.76 -5.32 -2.14
CA ALA A 232 -21.68 -4.77 -2.97
C ALA A 232 -20.49 -4.29 -2.12
N MET A 233 -20.76 -3.57 -1.01
CA MET A 233 -19.71 -3.16 -0.08
C MET A 233 -19.02 -4.36 0.57
N LEU A 234 -19.78 -5.38 0.99
CA LEU A 234 -19.22 -6.58 1.61
C LEU A 234 -18.32 -7.34 0.62
N VAL A 235 -18.73 -7.47 -0.64
CA VAL A 235 -17.92 -8.11 -1.69
C VAL A 235 -16.59 -7.37 -1.88
N VAL A 236 -16.60 -6.05 -1.96
CA VAL A 236 -15.37 -5.24 -2.10
C VAL A 236 -14.42 -5.46 -0.91
N PHE A 237 -14.94 -5.43 0.32
CA PHE A 237 -14.12 -5.67 1.50
C PHE A 237 -13.59 -7.10 1.55
N THR A 238 -14.40 -8.10 1.19
CA THR A 238 -13.98 -9.51 1.14
C THR A 238 -12.88 -9.70 0.10
N VAL A 239 -13.04 -9.17 -1.13
CA VAL A 239 -12.01 -9.26 -2.18
C VAL A 239 -10.71 -8.63 -1.71
N SER A 240 -10.78 -7.43 -1.14
CA SER A 240 -9.60 -6.76 -0.59
C SER A 240 -8.94 -7.58 0.53
N ALA A 241 -9.71 -8.09 1.48
CA ALA A 241 -9.21 -8.88 2.61
C ALA A 241 -8.53 -10.19 2.16
N VAL A 242 -9.13 -10.91 1.20
CA VAL A 242 -8.56 -12.13 0.64
C VAL A 242 -7.24 -11.85 -0.08
N VAL A 243 -7.15 -10.77 -0.86
CA VAL A 243 -5.91 -10.41 -1.56
C VAL A 243 -4.80 -10.04 -0.57
N HIS A 244 -5.10 -9.28 0.49
CA HIS A 244 -4.12 -8.95 1.52
C HIS A 244 -3.64 -10.20 2.27
N GLU A 245 -4.56 -11.08 2.67
CA GLU A 245 -4.21 -12.35 3.32
C GLU A 245 -3.39 -13.25 2.41
N TYR A 246 -3.72 -13.33 1.12
CA TYR A 246 -2.98 -14.10 0.13
C TYR A 246 -1.53 -13.62 0.00
N VAL A 247 -1.31 -12.30 -0.11
CA VAL A 247 0.03 -11.73 -0.17
C VAL A 247 0.82 -12.05 1.10
N LEU A 248 0.22 -11.87 2.28
CA LEU A 248 0.89 -12.18 3.55
C LEU A 248 1.19 -13.67 3.70
N ALA A 249 0.26 -14.55 3.33
CA ALA A 249 0.44 -15.99 3.43
C ALA A 249 1.58 -16.50 2.54
N ILE A 250 1.74 -15.94 1.33
CA ILE A 250 2.87 -16.24 0.45
C ILE A 250 4.18 -15.69 1.02
N CYS A 251 4.19 -14.43 1.46
CA CYS A 251 5.40 -13.79 1.98
C CYS A 251 5.93 -14.46 3.24
N PHE A 252 5.05 -14.88 4.15
CA PHE A 252 5.44 -15.52 5.41
C PHE A 252 5.57 -17.04 5.32
N GLY A 253 5.03 -17.68 4.28
CA GLY A 253 5.05 -19.13 4.11
C GLY A 253 4.11 -19.89 5.04
N PHE A 254 3.21 -19.21 5.75
CA PHE A 254 2.16 -19.81 6.57
C PHE A 254 0.86 -19.02 6.47
N PHE A 255 -0.27 -19.69 6.69
CA PHE A 255 -1.60 -19.07 6.65
C PHE A 255 -2.11 -18.78 8.07
N TYR A 256 -2.36 -17.50 8.38
CA TYR A 256 -2.90 -17.09 9.67
C TYR A 256 -3.86 -15.88 9.51
N PRO A 257 -5.19 -16.12 9.42
CA PRO A 257 -6.18 -15.19 8.89
C PRO A 257 -6.59 -14.03 9.82
N VAL A 258 -5.62 -13.43 10.51
CA VAL A 258 -5.88 -12.29 11.39
C VAL A 258 -6.25 -11.05 10.59
N MET A 259 -5.57 -10.80 9.47
CA MET A 259 -5.84 -9.62 8.64
C MET A 259 -7.20 -9.71 7.98
N PHE A 260 -7.57 -10.90 7.47
CA PHE A 260 -8.92 -11.15 6.99
C PHE A 260 -9.99 -10.82 8.05
N CYS A 261 -9.83 -11.33 9.27
CA CYS A 261 -10.77 -11.09 10.37
C CYS A 261 -10.86 -9.60 10.74
N LEU A 262 -9.73 -8.89 10.77
CA LEU A 262 -9.68 -7.45 11.08
C LEU A 262 -10.43 -6.63 10.03
N PHE A 263 -10.18 -6.89 8.74
CA PHE A 263 -10.84 -6.18 7.65
C PHE A 263 -12.35 -6.43 7.64
N MET A 264 -12.79 -7.67 7.88
CA MET A 264 -14.22 -8.01 7.92
C MET A 264 -14.92 -7.40 9.13
N CYS A 265 -14.28 -7.37 10.31
CA CYS A 265 -14.83 -6.74 11.51
C CYS A 265 -15.00 -5.22 11.34
N VAL A 266 -13.97 -4.54 10.81
CA VAL A 266 -14.00 -3.09 10.58
C VAL A 266 -14.95 -2.73 9.43
N GLY A 267 -14.95 -3.52 8.35
CA GLY A 267 -15.85 -3.35 7.20
C GLY A 267 -17.33 -3.50 7.57
N SER A 268 -17.66 -4.47 8.43
CA SER A 268 -19.03 -4.72 8.88
C SER A 268 -19.60 -3.57 9.71
N LYS A 269 -18.78 -2.87 10.51
CA LYS A 269 -19.22 -1.68 11.27
C LYS A 269 -19.65 -0.53 10.35
N ASN A 270 -18.95 -0.34 9.22
CA ASN A 270 -19.33 0.65 8.21
C ASN A 270 -20.65 0.29 7.50
N LEU A 271 -20.95 -1.01 7.35
CA LEU A 271 -22.19 -1.50 6.75
C LEU A 271 -23.42 -1.18 7.62
N ILE A 272 -23.29 -1.35 8.94
CA ILE A 272 -24.35 -1.03 9.90
C ILE A 272 -24.70 0.46 9.83
N TYR A 273 -23.68 1.33 9.75
CA TYR A 273 -23.87 2.77 9.61
C TYR A 273 -24.60 3.14 8.30
N TYR A 274 -24.23 2.53 7.17
CA TYR A 274 -24.91 2.76 5.89
C TYR A 274 -26.38 2.34 5.92
N ASN A 275 -26.67 1.16 6.46
CA ASN A 275 -28.05 0.68 6.61
C ASN A 275 -28.87 1.58 7.54
N TYR A 276 -28.29 2.01 8.66
CA TYR A 276 -28.92 2.95 9.58
C TYR A 276 -29.28 4.28 8.90
N MET A 277 -28.34 4.87 8.14
CA MET A 277 -28.57 6.12 7.42
C MET A 277 -29.59 5.98 6.28
N SER A 278 -29.58 4.86 5.57
CA SER A 278 -30.58 4.55 4.52
C SER A 278 -31.99 4.42 5.11
N LEU A 279 -32.11 3.75 6.27
CA LEU A 279 -33.37 3.64 7.01
C LEU A 279 -33.88 5.00 7.51
N LEU A 280 -32.99 5.85 8.05
CA LEU A 280 -33.35 7.22 8.46
C LEU A 280 -33.82 8.08 7.28
N LYS A 281 -33.20 7.94 6.10
CA LYS A 281 -33.59 8.68 4.90
C LYS A 281 -34.95 8.20 4.36
N LYS A 282 -35.27 6.92 4.53
CA LYS A 282 -36.55 6.30 4.16
C LYS A 282 -37.68 6.65 5.14
N ASN A 283 -37.35 6.83 6.43
CA ASN A 283 -38.29 7.17 7.50
C ASN A 283 -38.38 8.69 7.80
N LYS A 284 -37.71 9.56 7.04
CA LYS A 284 -37.84 11.00 7.23
C LYS A 284 -39.26 11.43 6.82
N PRO A 285 -40.10 11.95 7.74
CA PRO A 285 -41.42 12.42 7.35
C PRO A 285 -41.27 13.55 6.34
N ARG A 286 -41.97 13.46 5.20
CA ARG A 286 -42.13 14.59 4.28
C ARG A 286 -42.92 15.65 5.04
N ILE A 287 -42.24 16.63 5.62
CA ILE A 287 -42.89 17.83 6.13
C ILE A 287 -43.41 18.55 4.89
N VAL A 288 -44.67 18.30 4.55
CA VAL A 288 -45.43 19.09 3.60
C VAL A 288 -45.69 20.42 4.29
N LEU A 289 -44.95 21.46 3.92
CA LEU A 289 -45.33 22.82 4.21
C LEU A 289 -46.60 23.10 3.38
N ALA A 290 -47.76 22.85 3.98
CA ALA A 290 -49.03 23.35 3.48
C ALA A 290 -49.08 24.84 3.82
N GLY A 291 -49.04 25.67 2.77
CA GLY A 291 -49.49 27.06 2.83
C GLY A 291 -51.00 27.17 2.80
#